data_AF-A0A918W6V9-F1
#
_entry.id   AF-A0A918W6V9-F1
#
_cell.length_a   1.000
_cell.length_b   1.000
_cell.length_c   1.000
_cell.angle_alpha   90.00
_cell.angle_beta   90.00
_cell.angle_gamma   90.00
#
_symmetry.space_group_name_H-M   'P 1'
#
loop_
_entity.id
_entity.type
_entity.pdbx_description
1 polymer ?
#
loop_
_entity_poly.entity_id
_entity_poly.type
_entity_poly.pdbx_seq_one_letter_code
_entity_poly.pdbx_strand_id
1 'polypeptide(L)'
;MHLVQLLLPLYDNSGASFERTRFDEVRAELAGEFGGVTAYVRAPAVGLWEDDDGECERDDVMLFEVLVESLDREWWARYRKTLERRFAQDSVLVRALPAEQL
;
A
#
# COMPACT_ATOMS: atom_id res chain seq x y z
N MET A 1 -6.45 -17.89 -7.65
CA MET A 1 -5.80 -17.09 -6.62
C MET A 1 -5.33 -15.75 -7.19
N HIS A 2 -5.24 -14.72 -6.35
CA HIS A 2 -4.72 -13.41 -6.72
C HIS A 2 -3.77 -12.90 -5.65
N LEU A 3 -2.72 -12.20 -6.08
CA LEU A 3 -1.92 -11.35 -5.20
C LEU A 3 -2.52 -9.95 -5.25
N VAL A 4 -3.08 -9.49 -4.13
CA VAL A 4 -3.60 -8.13 -3.98
C VAL A 4 -2.52 -7.26 -3.38
N GLN A 5 -2.27 -6.13 -4.03
CA GLN A 5 -1.27 -5.16 -3.62
C GLN A 5 -1.92 -3.79 -3.35
N LEU A 6 -1.61 -3.21 -2.19
CA LEU A 6 -2.06 -1.90 -1.78
C LEU A 6 -0.85 -0.99 -1.64
N LEU A 7 -0.88 0.14 -2.33
CA LEU A 7 0.20 1.12 -2.32
C LEU A 7 -0.27 2.32 -1.49
N LEU A 8 0.31 2.50 -0.31
CA LEU A 8 -0.06 3.57 0.62
C LEU A 8 1.08 4.58 0.73
N PRO A 9 0.80 5.89 0.62
CA PRO A 9 1.83 6.90 0.73
C PRO A 9 2.39 6.95 2.16
N LEU A 10 3.68 7.24 2.30
CA LEU A 10 4.29 7.50 3.62
C LEU A 10 4.05 8.92 4.13
N TYR A 11 3.73 9.86 3.23
CA TYR A 11 3.57 11.27 3.53
C TYR A 11 2.20 11.79 3.06
N ASP A 12 1.66 12.77 3.77
CA ASP A 12 0.46 13.47 3.36
C ASP A 12 0.73 14.53 2.27
N ASN A 13 -0.33 15.19 1.81
CA ASN A 13 -0.26 16.20 0.75
C ASN A 13 0.55 17.47 1.16
N SER A 14 0.83 17.64 2.46
CA SER A 14 1.69 18.71 2.99
C SER A 14 3.15 18.27 3.16
N GLY A 15 3.46 16.99 2.94
CA GLY A 15 4.78 16.39 3.13
C GLY A 15 5.05 15.91 4.55
N ALA A 16 4.06 15.90 5.44
CA ALA A 16 4.20 15.35 6.78
C ALA A 16 4.08 13.82 6.75
N SER A 17 4.95 13.12 7.47
CA SER A 17 4.89 11.65 7.52
C SER A 17 3.66 11.16 8.28
N PHE A 18 3.04 10.10 7.80
CA PHE A 18 1.98 9.42 8.52
C PHE A 18 2.55 8.65 9.72
N GLU A 19 1.79 8.65 10.81
CA GLU A 19 2.12 7.87 11.99
C GLU A 19 2.15 6.37 11.67
N ARG A 20 3.13 5.66 12.23
CA ARG A 20 3.29 4.21 12.08
C ARG A 20 2.03 3.43 12.46
N THR A 21 1.30 3.90 13.47
CA THR A 21 0.03 3.32 13.95
C THR A 21 -0.99 3.13 12.84
N ARG A 22 -1.08 4.05 11.87
CA ARG A 22 -2.00 3.93 10.72
C ARG A 22 -1.68 2.72 9.84
N PHE A 23 -0.40 2.41 9.68
CA PHE A 23 0.05 1.24 8.92
C PHE A 23 -0.08 -0.06 9.71
N ASP A 24 0.16 -0.01 11.02
CA ASP A 24 -0.06 -1.14 11.91
C ASP A 24 -1.56 -1.54 11.94
N GLU A 25 -2.48 -0.57 11.88
CA GLU A 25 -3.92 -0.80 11.72
C GLU A 25 -4.24 -1.53 10.40
N VAL A 26 -3.71 -1.05 9.27
CA VAL A 26 -3.88 -1.71 7.95
C VAL A 26 -3.38 -3.15 8.00
N ARG A 27 -2.22 -3.37 8.64
CA ARG A 27 -1.66 -4.71 8.80
C ARG A 27 -2.58 -5.61 9.61
N ALA A 28 -3.12 -5.12 10.73
CA ALA A 28 -4.01 -5.89 11.59
C ALA A 28 -5.34 -6.22 10.89
N GLU A 29 -5.92 -5.27 10.16
CA GLU A 29 -7.15 -5.46 9.38
C GLU A 29 -6.97 -6.54 8.30
N LEU A 30 -5.89 -6.44 7.51
CA LEU A 30 -5.59 -7.42 6.46
C LEU A 30 -5.24 -8.79 7.02
N ALA A 31 -4.46 -8.86 8.10
CA ALA A 31 -4.14 -10.12 8.78
C ALA A 31 -5.38 -10.78 9.40
N GLY A 32 -6.27 -9.99 9.98
CA GLY A 32 -7.51 -10.48 10.58
C GLY A 32 -8.49 -11.05 9.56
N GLU A 33 -8.62 -10.39 8.40
CA GLU A 33 -9.51 -10.83 7.33
C GLU A 33 -8.96 -12.03 6.53
N PHE A 34 -7.67 -11.99 6.17
CA PHE A 34 -7.09 -12.93 5.20
C PHE A 34 -6.10 -13.93 5.80
N GLY A 35 -5.84 -13.85 7.11
CA GLY A 35 -4.94 -14.77 7.81
C GLY A 35 -3.44 -14.51 7.60
N GLY A 36 -3.08 -13.54 6.76
CA GLY A 36 -1.69 -13.17 6.51
C GLY A 36 -1.53 -11.92 5.65
N VAL A 37 -0.49 -11.14 5.91
CA VAL A 37 -0.11 -9.96 5.14
C VAL A 37 1.39 -9.75 5.21
N THR A 38 1.99 -9.40 4.09
CA THR A 38 3.38 -8.94 4.02
C THR A 38 3.36 -7.44 3.78
N ALA A 39 4.16 -6.68 4.53
CA ALA A 39 4.28 -5.24 4.37
C ALA A 39 5.75 -4.83 4.32
N TYR A 40 6.12 -4.02 3.35
CA TYR A 40 7.47 -3.47 3.23
C TYR A 40 7.44 -2.09 2.57
N VAL A 41 8.45 -1.27 2.87
CA VAL A 41 8.63 0.01 2.20
C VAL A 41 9.21 -0.24 0.82
N ARG A 42 8.59 0.33 -0.19
CA ARG A 42 9.12 0.41 -1.54
C ARG A 42 9.60 1.85 -1.75
N ALA A 43 10.90 2.05 -1.52
CA ALA A 43 11.60 3.24 -1.93
C ALA A 43 11.93 3.16 -3.44
N PRO A 44 12.14 4.29 -4.14
CA PRO A 44 12.70 4.25 -5.48
C PRO A 44 13.97 3.40 -5.46
N ALA A 45 14.16 2.59 -6.51
CA ALA A 45 15.42 1.92 -6.71
C ALA A 45 16.47 3.02 -6.88
N VAL A 46 17.35 3.21 -5.88
CA VAL A 46 18.46 4.16 -5.94
C VAL A 46 19.34 3.75 -7.11
N GLY A 47 19.09 4.34 -8.27
CA GLY A 47 19.62 3.92 -9.55
C GLY A 47 19.74 5.11 -10.49
N LEU A 48 20.89 5.78 -10.42
CA LEU A 48 21.48 6.63 -11.46
C LEU A 48 20.78 7.95 -11.85
N TRP A 49 19.91 8.51 -11.00
CA TRP A 49 19.48 9.90 -11.17
C TRP A 49 19.46 10.58 -9.80
N GLU A 50 20.64 11.07 -9.37
CA GLU A 50 20.68 12.20 -8.46
C GLU A 50 20.36 13.42 -9.31
N ASP A 51 19.13 13.92 -9.23
CA ASP A 51 18.84 15.24 -9.76
C ASP A 51 19.54 16.27 -8.85
N ASP A 52 20.31 17.17 -9.47
CA ASP A 52 21.24 18.14 -8.85
C ASP A 52 20.61 19.11 -7.82
N ASP A 53 19.29 19.03 -7.58
CA ASP A 53 18.54 19.91 -6.68
C ASP A 53 18.17 19.29 -5.31
N GLY A 54 18.51 18.02 -5.06
CA GLY A 54 18.36 17.41 -3.72
C GLY A 54 16.91 17.26 -3.23
N GLU A 55 15.91 17.40 -4.10
CA GLU A 55 14.54 16.97 -3.83
C GLU A 55 14.49 15.44 -3.93
N CYS A 56 14.67 14.77 -2.80
CA CYS A 56 14.44 13.34 -2.68
C CYS A 56 13.00 13.04 -3.14
N GLU A 57 12.84 12.24 -4.20
CA GLU A 57 11.54 11.84 -4.75
C GLU A 57 10.63 11.36 -3.61
N ARG A 58 9.49 12.04 -3.45
CA ARG A 58 8.44 11.73 -2.46
C ARG A 58 7.62 10.48 -2.83
N ASP A 59 8.26 9.50 -3.46
CA ASP A 59 7.63 8.30 -4.02
C ASP A 59 7.76 7.07 -3.12
N ASP A 60 8.23 7.25 -1.88
CA ASP A 60 8.22 6.19 -0.89
C ASP A 60 6.78 5.79 -0.54
N VAL A 61 6.45 4.54 -0.86
CA VAL A 61 5.16 3.94 -0.52
C VAL A 61 5.35 2.73 0.38
N MET A 62 4.42 2.53 1.32
CA MET A 62 4.28 1.25 2.00
C MET A 62 3.44 0.32 1.14
N LEU A 63 4.05 -0.79 0.72
CA LEU A 63 3.39 -1.83 -0.05
C LEU A 63 2.88 -2.91 0.90
N PHE A 64 1.58 -3.19 0.82
CA PHE A 64 0.96 -4.33 1.48
C PHE A 64 0.57 -5.38 0.45
N GLU A 65 0.87 -6.63 0.75
CA GLU A 65 0.60 -7.77 -0.12
C GLU A 65 -0.21 -8.83 0.63
N VAL A 66 -1.29 -9.27 0.00
CA VAL A 66 -2.16 -10.33 0.49
C VAL A 66 -2.42 -11.31 -0.63
N LEU A 67 -2.17 -12.59 -0.37
CA LEU A 67 -2.51 -13.68 -1.27
C LEU A 67 -3.92 -14.18 -0.94
N VAL A 68 -4.84 -14.16 -1.91
CA VAL A 68 -6.24 -14.57 -1.71
C VAL A 68 -6.68 -15.62 -2.71
N GLU A 69 -7.38 -16.65 -2.26
CA GLU A 69 -7.91 -17.71 -3.12
C GLU A 69 -8.89 -17.16 -4.17
N SER A 70 -9.82 -16.32 -3.72
CA SER A 70 -10.82 -15.66 -4.55
C SER A 70 -10.85 -14.15 -4.28
N LEU A 71 -11.16 -13.37 -5.32
CA LEU A 71 -11.15 -11.91 -5.23
C LEU A 71 -12.56 -11.37 -4.93
N ASP A 72 -12.81 -10.99 -3.68
CA ASP A 72 -14.01 -10.24 -3.31
C ASP A 72 -13.86 -8.75 -3.68
N ARG A 73 -14.36 -8.40 -4.87
CA ARG A 73 -14.26 -7.03 -5.40
C ARG A 73 -15.01 -6.00 -4.54
N GLU A 74 -16.09 -6.38 -3.88
CA GLU A 74 -16.88 -5.44 -3.07
C GLU A 74 -16.13 -5.09 -1.79
N TRP A 75 -15.55 -6.09 -1.13
CA TRP A 75 -14.69 -5.89 0.04
C TRP A 75 -13.53 -4.96 -0.29
N TRP A 76 -12.78 -5.24 -1.37
CA TRP A 76 -11.63 -4.43 -1.77
C TRP A 76 -12.02 -3.00 -2.15
N ALA A 77 -13.15 -2.81 -2.83
CA ALA A 77 -13.65 -1.47 -3.18
C ALA A 77 -14.01 -0.66 -1.92
N ARG A 78 -14.68 -1.29 -0.95
CA ARG A 78 -15.04 -0.66 0.33
C ARG A 78 -13.80 -0.33 1.16
N TYR A 79 -12.86 -1.26 1.24
CA TYR A 79 -11.63 -1.08 1.98
C TYR A 79 -10.75 0.03 1.36
N ARG A 80 -10.65 0.08 0.03
CA ARG A 80 -10.00 1.19 -0.69
C ARG A 80 -10.57 2.55 -0.27
N LYS A 81 -11.90 2.70 -0.15
CA LYS A 81 -12.54 3.94 0.33
C LYS A 81 -12.23 4.27 1.78
N THR A 82 -12.02 3.28 2.64
CA THR A 82 -11.55 3.49 4.01
C THR A 82 -10.11 4.01 4.00
N LEU A 83 -9.23 3.43 3.19
CA LEU A 83 -7.84 3.85 3.06
C LEU A 83 -7.70 5.26 2.48
N GLU A 84 -8.45 5.59 1.43
CA GLU A 84 -8.50 6.94 0.86
C GLU A 84 -8.80 8.00 1.93
N ARG A 85 -9.77 7.74 2.82
CA ARG A 85 -10.07 8.63 3.94
C ARG A 85 -8.98 8.64 5.01
N ARG A 86 -8.44 7.46 5.39
CA ARG A 86 -7.40 7.33 6.43
C ARG A 86 -6.09 8.02 6.03
N PHE A 87 -5.76 8.02 4.75
CA PHE A 87 -4.52 8.59 4.20
C PHE A 87 -4.75 9.94 3.49
N ALA A 88 -5.96 10.52 3.58
CA ALA A 88 -6.31 11.79 2.94
C ALA A 88 -5.92 11.86 1.45
N GLN A 89 -6.15 10.76 0.73
CA GLN A 89 -5.86 10.62 -0.70
C GLN A 89 -7.15 10.58 -1.50
N ASP A 90 -7.18 11.26 -2.65
CA ASP A 90 -8.31 11.19 -3.59
C ASP A 90 -8.47 9.78 -4.18
N SER A 91 -7.36 9.06 -4.33
CA SER A 91 -7.35 7.70 -4.83
C SER A 91 -6.18 6.91 -4.25
N VAL A 92 -6.48 5.73 -3.70
CA VAL A 92 -5.46 4.73 -3.33
C VAL A 92 -5.38 3.66 -4.42
N LEU A 93 -4.17 3.30 -4.84
CA LEU A 93 -3.97 2.21 -5.81
C LEU A 93 -4.06 0.86 -5.09
N VAL A 94 -5.09 0.10 -5.46
CA VAL A 94 -5.25 -1.32 -5.11
C VAL A 94 -5.30 -2.10 -6.40
N ARG A 95 -4.40 -3.07 -6.57
CA ARG A 95 -4.35 -3.91 -7.78
C ARG A 95 -4.32 -5.38 -7.42
N ALA A 96 -4.91 -6.21 -8.26
CA ALA A 96 -4.90 -7.66 -8.14
C ALA A 96 -4.15 -8.25 -9.33
N LEU A 97 -3.17 -9.10 -9.07
CA LEU A 97 -2.45 -9.86 -10.09
C LEU A 97 -2.85 -11.34 -10.00
N PRO A 98 -2.99 -12.05 -11.14
CA PRO A 98 -3.07 -13.51 -11.10
C PRO A 98 -1.85 -14.09 -10.37
N ALA A 99 -2.08 -15.08 -9.53
CA ALA A 99 -1.02 -15.75 -8.79
C ALA A 99 -1.29 -17.26 -8.75
N GLU A 100 -0.21 -18.04 -8.71
CA GLU A 100 -0.21 -19.49 -8.57
C GLU A 100 0.69 -19.88 -7.40
N GLN A 101 0.26 -20.89 -6.63
CA GLN A 101 1.06 -21.48 -5.56
C GLN A 101 1.53 -22.84 -6.08
N LEU A 102 2.85 -23.00 -6.21
CA LEU A 102 3.50 -24.18 -6.78
C LEU A 102 3.93 -25.18 -5.69
#